data_AF-A0A1V3K4U0-F1
#
_entry.id   AF-A0A1V3K4U0-F1
#
_cell.length_a   1.000
_cell.length_b   1.000
_cell.length_c   1.000
_cell.angle_alpha   90.00
_cell.angle_beta   90.00
_cell.angle_gamma   90.00
#
_symmetry.space_group_name_H-M   'P 1'
#
loop_
_entity.id
_entity.type
_entity.pdbx_description
1 polymer ?
#
loop_
_entity_poly.entity_id
_entity_poly.type
_entity_poly.pdbx_seq_one_letter_code
_entity_poly.pdbx_strand_id
1 'polypeptide(L)'
;MPQLFEFLQQYSDYIIIGLLFIMSVIMLAMVIERFIFLSRINVGKYSNIHALDIDLNRNMTTISTVGANAPYVGLLGTVIGILLTFYQIGQGGGDVDAGEIMLHLSLALKATALGILVAIPAMVFYSGLNRKIEVNRLKWKVLNSQKDKE
;
A
#
# COMPACT_ATOMS: atom_id res chain seq x y z
N MET A 1 19.59 1.83 26.36
CA MET A 1 19.33 2.91 25.38
C MET A 1 20.33 2.97 24.22
N PRO A 2 21.67 2.91 24.40
CA PRO A 2 22.60 3.04 23.27
C PRO A 2 22.51 1.89 22.25
N GLN A 3 22.37 0.63 22.70
CA GLN A 3 22.23 -0.53 21.81
C GLN A 3 20.97 -0.48 20.92
N LEU A 4 19.86 0.06 21.43
CA LEU A 4 18.63 0.23 20.65
C LEU A 4 18.81 1.29 19.56
N PHE A 5 19.55 2.35 19.88
CA PHE A 5 19.84 3.43 18.95
C PHE A 5 20.74 2.98 17.79
N GLU A 6 21.81 2.24 18.10
CA GLU A 6 22.69 1.65 17.07
C GLU A 6 21.92 0.70 16.14
N PHE A 7 21.02 -0.13 16.70
CA PHE A 7 20.14 -0.99 15.92
C PHE A 7 19.23 -0.17 14.99
N LEU A 8 18.55 0.86 15.51
CA LEU A 8 17.68 1.69 14.69
C LEU A 8 18.46 2.42 13.59
N GLN A 9 19.66 2.91 13.88
CA GLN A 9 20.51 3.58 12.90
C GLN A 9 20.96 2.66 11.77
N GLN A 10 21.34 1.42 12.09
CA GLN A 10 21.85 0.47 11.10
C GLN A 10 20.74 -0.21 10.29
N TYR A 11 19.57 -0.45 10.88
CA TYR A 11 18.53 -1.30 10.27
C TYR A 11 17.28 -0.57 9.80
N SER A 12 17.00 0.67 10.25
CA SER A 12 15.75 1.38 9.92
C SER A 12 15.50 1.47 8.41
N ASP A 13 16.49 1.90 7.63
CA ASP A 13 16.35 2.05 6.18
C ASP A 13 16.01 0.73 5.48
N TYR A 14 16.68 -0.35 5.86
CA TYR A 14 16.42 -1.68 5.31
C TYR A 14 15.04 -2.21 5.71
N ILE A 15 14.60 -1.96 6.94
CA ILE A 15 13.27 -2.37 7.42
C ILE A 15 12.18 -1.65 6.63
N ILE A 16 12.28 -0.32 6.47
CA ILE A 16 11.27 0.47 5.76
C ILE A 16 11.21 0.08 4.29
N ILE A 17 12.36 -0.03 3.61
CA ILE A 17 12.40 -0.42 2.20
C ILE A 17 11.91 -1.86 2.02
N GLY A 18 12.32 -2.78 2.90
CA GLY A 18 11.87 -4.17 2.87
C GLY A 18 10.36 -4.29 3.07
N LEU A 19 9.80 -3.53 3.99
CA LEU A 19 8.36 -3.50 4.24
C LEU A 19 7.59 -2.94 3.04
N LEU A 20 8.06 -1.83 2.45
CA LEU A 20 7.47 -1.26 1.23
C LEU A 20 7.56 -2.22 0.04
N PHE A 21 8.67 -2.95 -0.09
CA PHE A 21 8.85 -3.95 -1.12
C PHE A 21 7.84 -5.10 -0.97
N ILE A 22 7.69 -5.64 0.25
CA ILE A 22 6.70 -6.68 0.54
C ILE A 22 5.28 -6.18 0.25
N MET A 23 4.93 -4.96 0.68
CA MET A 23 3.63 -4.35 0.38
C MET A 23 3.39 -4.23 -1.13
N SER A 24 4.40 -3.82 -1.89
CA SER A 24 4.33 -3.71 -3.35
C SER A 24 4.09 -5.06 -4.02
N VAL A 25 4.84 -6.09 -3.61
CA VAL A 25 4.69 -7.45 -4.15
C VAL A 25 3.30 -8.02 -3.84
N ILE A 26 2.82 -7.89 -2.60
CA ILE A 26 1.49 -8.34 -2.19
C ILE A 26 0.40 -7.61 -2.99
N MET A 27 0.52 -6.29 -3.14
CA MET A 27 -0.43 -5.49 -3.90
C MET A 27 -0.49 -5.93 -5.36
N LEU A 28 0.66 -6.09 -6.03
CA LEU A 28 0.71 -6.52 -7.43
C LEU A 28 0.10 -7.91 -7.62
N ALA A 29 0.43 -8.85 -6.74
CA ALA A 29 -0.14 -10.21 -6.78
C ALA A 29 -1.68 -10.18 -6.67
N MET A 30 -2.20 -9.42 -5.71
CA MET A 30 -3.65 -9.28 -5.49
C MET A 30 -4.34 -8.56 -6.64
N VAL A 31 -3.72 -7.52 -7.22
CA VAL A 31 -4.25 -6.80 -8.39
C VAL A 31 -4.34 -7.73 -9.59
N ILE A 32 -3.31 -8.54 -9.86
CA ILE A 32 -3.30 -9.49 -10.98
C ILE A 32 -4.39 -10.56 -10.80
N GLU A 33 -4.47 -11.18 -9.62
CA GLU A 33 -5.51 -12.16 -9.29
C GLU A 33 -6.90 -11.58 -9.54
N ARG A 34 -7.15 -10.36 -9.04
CA ARG A 34 -8.44 -9.68 -9.15
C ARG A 34 -8.78 -9.27 -10.57
N PHE A 35 -7.80 -8.76 -11.32
CA PHE A 35 -8.03 -8.36 -12.70
C PHE A 35 -8.44 -9.56 -13.56
N ILE A 36 -7.78 -10.71 -13.39
CA ILE A 36 -8.12 -11.95 -14.09
C ILE A 36 -9.50 -12.47 -13.64
N PHE A 37 -9.77 -12.51 -12.33
CA PHE A 37 -11.05 -12.96 -11.79
C PHE A 37 -12.22 -12.13 -12.33
N LEU A 38 -12.15 -10.80 -12.23
CA LEU A 38 -13.21 -9.89 -12.67
C LEU A 38 -13.43 -9.91 -14.19
N SER A 39 -12.41 -10.32 -14.96
CA SER A 39 -12.51 -10.43 -16.41
C SER A 39 -13.06 -11.80 -16.86
N ARG A 40 -13.03 -12.81 -15.99
CA ARG A 40 -13.50 -14.19 -16.29
C ARG A 40 -14.80 -14.57 -15.60
N ILE A 41 -15.28 -13.77 -14.64
CA ILE A 41 -16.48 -14.09 -13.87
C ILE A 41 -17.73 -14.09 -14.75
N ASN A 42 -18.54 -15.15 -14.64
CA ASN A 42 -19.85 -15.20 -15.25
C ASN A 42 -20.91 -14.88 -14.19
N VAL A 43 -21.38 -13.64 -14.21
CA VAL A 43 -22.37 -13.13 -13.24
C VAL A 43 -23.67 -13.94 -13.25
N GLY A 44 -24.09 -14.50 -14.39
CA GLY A 44 -25.38 -15.21 -14.52
C GLY A 44 -25.49 -16.52 -13.72
N LYS A 45 -24.38 -17.02 -13.16
CA LYS A 45 -24.35 -18.26 -12.35
C LYS A 45 -24.76 -18.06 -10.90
N TYR A 46 -24.78 -16.82 -10.42
CA TYR A 46 -25.04 -16.53 -9.01
C TYR A 46 -26.54 -16.41 -8.72
N SER A 47 -27.05 -17.20 -7.79
CA SER A 47 -28.48 -17.18 -7.40
C SER A 47 -28.84 -15.98 -6.52
N ASN A 48 -27.88 -15.42 -5.77
CA ASN A 48 -28.10 -14.32 -4.85
C ASN A 48 -27.04 -13.23 -5.05
N ILE A 49 -27.48 -11.96 -5.01
CA ILE A 49 -26.63 -10.77 -5.08
C ILE A 49 -25.55 -10.77 -3.98
N HIS A 50 -25.88 -11.24 -2.78
CA HIS A 50 -24.95 -11.29 -1.65
C HIS A 50 -23.79 -12.26 -1.92
N ALA A 51 -24.06 -13.41 -2.55
CA ALA A 51 -23.01 -14.35 -2.92
C ALA A 51 -22.07 -13.75 -3.98
N LEU A 52 -22.63 -13.04 -4.96
CA LEU A 52 -21.84 -12.31 -5.96
C LEU A 52 -20.99 -11.21 -5.32
N ASP A 53 -21.57 -10.41 -4.41
CA ASP A 53 -20.87 -9.31 -3.75
C ASP A 53 -19.70 -9.80 -2.89
N ILE A 54 -19.84 -10.93 -2.19
CA ILE A 54 -18.77 -11.56 -1.41
C ILE A 54 -17.59 -11.91 -2.33
N ASP A 55 -17.86 -12.56 -3.46
CA ASP A 55 -16.83 -12.98 -4.41
C ASP A 55 -16.14 -11.80 -5.10
N LEU A 56 -16.92 -10.78 -5.49
CA LEU A 56 -16.40 -9.57 -6.12
C LEU A 56 -15.48 -8.77 -5.18
N ASN A 57 -15.88 -8.60 -3.91
CA ASN A 57 -15.14 -7.79 -2.93
C ASN A 57 -13.97 -8.50 -2.26
N ARG A 58 -13.84 -9.82 -2.41
CA ARG A 58 -12.72 -10.57 -1.83
C ARG A 58 -11.38 -9.94 -2.27
N ASN A 59 -10.39 -9.92 -1.37
CA ASN A 59 -9.04 -9.33 -1.56
C ASN A 59 -8.97 -7.82 -1.94
N MET A 60 -10.09 -7.13 -2.17
CA MET A 60 -10.10 -5.67 -2.42
C MET A 60 -9.60 -4.89 -1.21
N THR A 61 -9.92 -5.35 0.00
CA THR A 61 -9.48 -4.74 1.25
C THR A 61 -7.96 -4.66 1.31
N THR A 62 -7.23 -5.72 0.93
CA THR A 62 -5.77 -5.73 0.96
C THR A 62 -5.16 -4.66 0.06
N ILE A 63 -5.68 -4.49 -1.17
CA ILE A 63 -5.20 -3.47 -2.12
C ILE A 63 -5.46 -2.07 -1.56
N SER A 64 -6.66 -1.83 -1.01
CA SER A 64 -7.02 -0.57 -0.36
C SER A 64 -6.14 -0.28 0.86
N THR A 65 -5.91 -1.27 1.71
CA THR A 65 -5.04 -1.16 2.89
C THR A 65 -3.60 -0.83 2.50
N VAL A 66 -3.05 -1.46 1.46
CA VAL A 66 -1.71 -1.11 0.98
C VAL A 66 -1.66 0.32 0.45
N GLY A 67 -2.64 0.71 -0.37
CA GLY A 67 -2.72 2.08 -0.91
C GLY A 67 -2.83 3.15 0.18
N ALA A 68 -3.60 2.89 1.23
CA ALA A 68 -3.78 3.81 2.35
C ALA A 68 -2.57 3.86 3.30
N ASN A 69 -1.88 2.73 3.52
CA ASN A 69 -0.83 2.63 4.55
C ASN A 69 0.60 2.78 4.02
N ALA A 70 0.86 2.53 2.74
CA ALA A 70 2.21 2.69 2.16
C ALA A 70 2.81 4.11 2.35
N PRO A 71 2.05 5.22 2.24
CA PRO A 71 2.57 6.56 2.53
C PRO A 71 2.99 6.72 4.00
N TYR A 72 2.22 6.15 4.92
CA TYR A 72 2.51 6.23 6.36
C TYR A 72 3.76 5.43 6.75
N VAL A 73 4.01 4.31 6.06
CA VAL A 73 5.28 3.57 6.21
C VAL A 73 6.47 4.43 5.76
N GLY A 74 6.35 5.12 4.62
CA GLY A 74 7.39 6.05 4.15
C GLY A 74 7.62 7.21 5.13
N LEU A 75 6.52 7.82 5.62
CA LEU A 75 6.55 8.86 6.65
C LEU A 75 7.27 8.39 7.93
N LEU A 76 6.96 7.17 8.40
CA LEU A 76 7.64 6.58 9.54
C LEU A 76 9.16 6.53 9.33
N GLY A 77 9.60 6.15 8.13
CA GLY A 77 11.03 6.17 7.76
C GLY A 77 11.64 7.56 7.88
N THR A 78 10.95 8.61 7.40
CA THR A 78 11.44 9.99 7.57
C THR A 78 11.54 10.42 9.03
N VAL A 79 10.53 10.08 9.84
CA VAL A 79 10.50 10.44 11.26
C VAL A 79 11.65 9.78 12.01
N ILE A 80 11.91 8.49 11.75
CA ILE A 80 13.02 7.76 12.37
C ILE A 80 14.36 8.36 11.91
N GLY A 81 14.55 8.63 10.62
CA GLY A 81 15.79 9.23 10.11
C GLY A 81 16.10 10.60 10.72
N ILE A 82 15.09 11.46 10.84
CA ILE A 82 15.23 12.77 11.49
C ILE A 82 15.57 12.61 12.98
N LEU A 83 14.91 11.70 13.68
CA LEU A 83 15.16 11.44 15.10
C LEU A 83 16.59 10.95 15.33
N LEU A 84 17.07 10.02 14.51
CA LEU A 84 18.44 9.50 14.56
C LEU A 84 19.46 10.62 14.33
N THR A 85 19.23 11.47 13.33
CA THR A 85 20.09 12.61 13.02
C THR A 85 20.20 13.57 14.19
N PHE A 86 19.07 13.99 14.78
CA PHE A 86 19.10 14.89 15.94
C PHE A 86 19.76 14.30 17.19
N TYR A 87 19.61 12.99 17.40
CA TYR A 87 20.25 12.32 18.53
C TYR A 87 21.77 12.29 18.38
N GLN A 88 22.30 12.05 17.18
CA GLN A 88 23.74 12.11 16.91
C GLN A 88 24.31 13.50 17.16
N ILE A 89 23.62 14.54 16.68
CA ILE A 89 23.96 15.95 16.94
C ILE A 89 24.06 16.22 18.44
N GLY A 90 23.08 15.73 19.22
CA GLY A 90 23.06 15.91 20.67
C GLY A 90 24.20 15.20 21.41
N GLN A 91 24.80 14.16 20.84
CA GLN A 91 25.96 13.47 21.42
C GLN A 91 27.31 14.02 20.95
N GLY A 92 27.39 14.62 19.77
CA GLY A 92 28.63 15.01 19.10
C GLY A 92 29.40 16.19 19.70
N GLY A 93 28.94 16.78 20.81
CA GLY A 93 29.74 17.76 21.58
C GLY A 93 29.95 19.13 20.93
N GLY A 94 29.29 19.44 19.81
CA GLY A 94 29.18 20.80 19.27
C GLY A 94 29.86 21.08 17.92
N ASP A 95 30.72 20.18 17.44
CA ASP A 95 31.24 20.25 16.06
C ASP A 95 30.46 19.28 15.18
N VAL A 96 29.57 19.83 14.36
CA VAL A 96 28.63 19.06 13.55
C VAL A 96 28.80 19.46 12.10
N ASP A 97 29.22 18.52 11.25
CA ASP A 97 29.29 18.77 9.82
C ASP A 97 27.88 18.91 9.24
N ALA A 98 27.57 20.11 8.74
CA ALA A 98 26.30 20.37 8.07
C ALA A 98 26.11 19.49 6.83
N GLY A 99 27.19 19.10 6.16
CA GLY A 99 27.15 18.20 5.00
C GLY A 99 26.59 16.82 5.38
N GLU A 100 27.12 16.23 6.44
CA GLU A 100 26.66 14.94 6.97
C GLU A 100 25.18 14.97 7.40
N ILE A 101 24.70 16.06 8.01
CA ILE A 101 23.28 16.21 8.36
C ILE A 101 22.41 16.19 7.11
N MET A 102 22.78 16.98 6.10
CA MET A 102 22.02 17.07 4.85
C MET A 102 21.96 15.72 4.14
N LEU A 103 23.05 14.95 4.17
CA LEU A 103 23.10 13.60 3.63
C LEU A 103 22.10 12.68 4.32
N HIS A 104 22.11 12.60 5.66
CA HIS A 104 21.20 11.74 6.43
C HIS A 104 19.73 12.12 6.22
N LEU A 105 19.42 13.42 6.19
CA LEU A 105 18.06 13.88 5.94
C LEU A 105 17.58 13.55 4.53
N SER A 106 18.46 13.63 3.52
CA SER A 106 18.12 13.27 2.15
C SER A 106 17.78 11.77 2.01
N LEU A 107 18.50 10.90 2.72
CA LEU A 107 18.23 9.46 2.76
C LEU A 107 16.88 9.16 3.41
N ALA A 108 16.53 9.91 4.45
CA ALA A 108 15.21 9.81 5.09
C ALA A 108 14.09 10.17 4.08
N LEU A 109 14.24 11.26 3.31
CA LEU A 109 13.24 11.70 2.33
C LEU A 109 12.99 10.66 1.21
N LYS A 110 14.00 9.89 0.83
CA LYS A 110 13.87 8.78 -0.13
C LYS A 110 12.83 7.74 0.34
N ALA A 111 12.73 7.45 1.64
CA ALA A 111 11.76 6.49 2.16
C ALA A 111 10.30 6.93 1.89
N THR A 112 10.01 8.22 2.08
CA THR A 112 8.68 8.78 1.76
C THR A 112 8.39 8.75 0.27
N ALA A 113 9.37 9.08 -0.57
CA ALA A 113 9.21 9.00 -2.02
C ALA A 113 8.85 7.56 -2.46
N LEU A 114 9.50 6.54 -1.88
CA LEU A 114 9.17 5.14 -2.14
C LEU A 114 7.78 4.75 -1.63
N GLY A 115 7.37 5.24 -0.45
CA GLY A 115 6.02 5.00 0.07
C GLY A 115 4.92 5.52 -0.85
N ILE A 116 5.10 6.74 -1.37
CA ILE A 116 4.19 7.35 -2.35
C ILE A 116 4.21 6.59 -3.68
N LEU A 117 5.39 6.16 -4.13
CA LEU A 117 5.56 5.38 -5.36
C LEU A 117 4.77 4.07 -5.32
N VAL A 118 4.65 3.43 -4.15
CA VAL A 118 3.84 2.22 -3.97
C VAL A 118 2.34 2.54 -3.82
N ALA A 119 2.02 3.63 -3.13
CA ALA A 119 0.64 4.01 -2.81
C ALA A 119 -0.17 4.45 -4.05
N ILE A 120 0.42 5.25 -4.93
CA ILE A 120 -0.27 5.81 -6.11
C ILE A 120 -0.81 4.69 -7.02
N PRO A 121 0.02 3.73 -7.48
CA PRO A 121 -0.47 2.62 -8.30
C PRO A 121 -1.52 1.77 -7.58
N ALA A 122 -1.33 1.49 -6.29
CA ALA A 122 -2.26 0.70 -5.50
C ALA A 122 -3.67 1.33 -5.49
N MET A 123 -3.76 2.64 -5.28
CA MET A 123 -5.03 3.36 -5.28
C MET A 123 -5.66 3.44 -6.67
N VAL A 124 -4.86 3.66 -7.72
CA VAL A 124 -5.34 3.66 -9.11
C VAL A 124 -5.94 2.31 -9.49
N PHE A 125 -5.26 1.21 -9.18
CA PHE A 125 -5.78 -0.13 -9.44
C PHE A 125 -7.02 -0.44 -8.61
N TYR A 126 -7.02 -0.07 -7.33
CA TYR A 126 -8.19 -0.23 -6.46
C TYR A 126 -9.43 0.47 -7.04
N SER A 127 -9.32 1.74 -7.43
CA SER A 127 -10.43 2.48 -8.05
C SER A 127 -10.90 1.83 -9.36
N GLY A 128 -9.97 1.39 -10.21
CA GLY A 128 -10.31 0.72 -11.47
C GLY A 128 -11.01 -0.63 -11.28
N LEU A 129 -10.54 -1.45 -10.34
CA LEU A 129 -11.15 -2.74 -10.01
C LEU A 129 -12.52 -2.56 -9.36
N ASN A 130 -12.67 -1.56 -8.49
CA ASN A 130 -13.96 -1.23 -7.87
C ASN A 130 -15.02 -0.83 -8.92
N ARG A 131 -14.62 -0.08 -9.95
CA ARG A 131 -15.51 0.23 -11.08
C ARG A 131 -15.94 -1.01 -11.84
N LYS A 132 -15.03 -1.99 -12.06
CA LYS A 132 -15.37 -3.27 -12.69
C LYS A 132 -16.35 -4.09 -11.84
N ILE A 133 -16.17 -4.09 -10.51
CA ILE A 133 -17.07 -4.75 -9.56
C ILE A 133 -18.48 -4.17 -9.68
N GLU A 134 -18.61 -2.85 -9.66
CA GLU A 134 -19.90 -2.17 -9.79
C GLU A 134 -20.60 -2.51 -11.12
N VAL A 135 -19.87 -2.50 -12.24
CA VAL A 135 -20.42 -2.87 -13.55
C VAL A 135 -20.91 -4.32 -13.57
N ASN A 136 -20.16 -5.26 -12.97
CA ASN A 136 -20.59 -6.66 -12.89
C ASN A 136 -21.82 -6.84 -12.00
N ARG A 137 -21.92 -6.08 -10.91
CA ARG A 137 -23.10 -6.04 -10.03
C ARG A 137 -24.34 -5.55 -10.77
N LEU A 138 -24.20 -4.50 -11.58
CA LEU A 138 -25.28 -3.98 -12.43
C LEU A 138 -25.70 -4.97 -13.52
N LYS A 139 -24.74 -5.65 -14.17
CA LYS A 139 -25.03 -6.71 -15.15
C LYS A 139 -25.87 -7.84 -14.55
N TRP A 140 -25.55 -8.28 -13.33
CA TRP A 140 -26.34 -9.29 -12.62
C TRP A 140 -27.79 -8.83 -12.35
N LYS A 141 -27.97 -7.56 -11.93
CA LYS A 141 -29.30 -6.99 -11.67
C LYS A 141 -30.16 -6.96 -12.93
N VAL A 142 -29.59 -6.54 -14.06
CA VAL A 142 -30.30 -6.52 -15.35
C VAL A 142 -30.74 -7.93 -15.74
N LEU A 143 -29.84 -8.92 -15.66
CA LEU A 143 -30.14 -10.31 -16.03
C LEU A 143 -31.25 -10.94 -15.19
N ASN A 144 -31.29 -10.69 -13.88
CA ASN A 144 -32.35 -11.25 -13.04
C ASN A 144 -33.68 -10.49 -13.18
N SER A 145 -33.64 -9.17 -13.37
CA SER A 145 -34.86 -8.38 -13.61
C SER A 145 -35.58 -8.76 -14.92
N GLN A 146 -34.87 -9.37 -15.87
CA GLN A 146 -35.46 -9.92 -17.10
C GLN A 146 -36.11 -11.30 -16.87
N LYS A 147 -35.52 -12.15 -16.01
CA LYS A 147 -36.09 -13.46 -15.65
C LYS A 147 -37.42 -13.36 -14.90
N ASP A 148 -37.62 -12.30 -14.11
CA ASP A 148 -38.88 -12.10 -13.40
C ASP A 148 -40.04 -11.62 -14.31
N LYS A 149 -39.74 -11.29 -15.58
CA LYS A 149 -40.72 -10.77 -16.55
C LYS A 149 -41.14 -11.79 -17.63
N GLU A 150 -40.47 -12.94 -17.70
CA GLU A 150 -40.81 -14.07 -18.59
C GLU A 150 -41.57 -15.16 -17.83
#